data_AF-A0A2V9UB55-F1
#
_entry.id   AF-A0A2V9UB55-F1
#
_cell.length_a   1.000
_cell.length_b   1.000
_cell.length_c   1.000
_cell.angle_alpha   90.00
_cell.angle_beta   90.00
_cell.angle_gamma   90.00
#
_symmetry.space_group_name_H-M   'P 1'
#
loop_
_entity.id
_entity.type
_entity.pdbx_description
1 polymer ?
#
loop_
_entity_poly.entity_id
_entity_poly.type
_entity_poly.pdbx_seq_one_letter_code
_entity_poly.pdbx_strand_id
1 'polypeptide(L)'
;MSPSPPPLAKQNTENCADGNYAIGFRDGAIVRQPQERVQLEIVDIKPHRVSDGTKITVTVRLQNVSDQPILVPWATPPVEPENDPKTGTKSWENVSIRLTFGTHEDRSNTYLKGEADLAATPSNRAQHTELLSGQSAEVKFSAIIECYSSQSWECQKLPTTGHAQMTAHWWESLTTREEEGCSIWKGNYQSRMATSAPFPITYIKTSASDDQKTNQSK
;
A
#
# COMPACT_ATOMS: atom_id res chain seq x y z
N MET A 1 -26.83 -11.82 17.62
CA MET A 1 -25.69 -12.63 18.09
C MET A 1 -24.58 -12.47 17.07
N SER A 2 -23.58 -11.62 17.37
CA SER A 2 -22.45 -11.40 16.46
C SER A 2 -21.44 -12.54 16.62
N PRO A 3 -20.89 -13.08 15.52
CA PRO A 3 -19.84 -14.07 15.63
C PRO A 3 -18.57 -13.39 16.15
N SER A 4 -17.96 -14.00 17.17
CA SER A 4 -16.66 -13.59 17.68
C SER A 4 -15.61 -13.67 16.57
N PRO A 5 -14.67 -12.72 16.50
CA PRO A 5 -13.56 -12.80 15.55
C PRO A 5 -12.74 -14.08 15.81
N PRO A 6 -12.16 -14.70 14.76
CA PRO A 6 -11.30 -15.84 14.93
C PRO A 6 -10.12 -15.47 15.84
N PRO A 7 -9.68 -16.38 16.74
CA PRO A 7 -8.57 -16.11 17.63
C PRO A 7 -7.33 -15.79 16.80
N LEU A 8 -6.72 -14.64 17.08
CA LEU A 8 -5.38 -14.31 16.62
C LEU A 8 -4.47 -15.48 17.03
N ALA A 9 -3.78 -16.07 16.05
CA ALA A 9 -2.82 -17.14 16.30
C ALA A 9 -1.90 -16.73 17.46
N LYS A 10 -1.92 -17.50 18.55
CA LYS A 10 -1.11 -17.24 19.73
C LYS A 10 0.35 -17.18 19.32
N GLN A 11 0.96 -16.01 19.55
CA GLN A 11 2.41 -15.83 19.47
C GLN A 11 3.05 -16.79 20.47
N ASN A 12 4.16 -17.43 20.11
CA ASN A 12 4.88 -18.34 21.01
C ASN A 12 5.69 -17.53 22.05
N THR A 13 5.01 -16.62 22.75
CA THR A 13 5.52 -15.68 23.76
C THR A 13 5.24 -16.17 25.18
N GLU A 14 4.62 -17.34 25.35
CA GLU A 14 4.13 -17.84 26.65
C GLU A 14 5.25 -18.07 27.69
N ASN A 15 6.54 -18.04 27.31
CA ASN A 15 7.68 -18.26 28.20
C ASN A 15 8.61 -17.05 28.42
N CYS A 16 8.29 -15.88 27.84
CA CYS A 16 9.11 -14.68 28.02
C CYS A 16 8.50 -13.82 29.13
N ALA A 17 9.22 -13.65 30.24
CA ALA A 17 8.78 -12.74 31.30
C ALA A 17 8.58 -11.32 30.75
N ASP A 18 7.55 -10.62 31.22
CA ASP A 18 7.23 -9.25 30.82
C ASP A 18 8.48 -8.36 30.90
N GLY A 19 8.91 -7.83 29.76
CA GLY A 19 10.10 -6.97 29.64
C GLY A 19 11.39 -7.64 29.14
N ASN A 20 11.42 -8.97 28.96
CA ASN A 20 12.58 -9.70 28.42
C ASN A 20 12.46 -10.04 26.92
N TYR A 21 11.76 -9.21 26.15
CA TYR A 21 11.66 -9.38 24.69
C TYR A 21 12.59 -8.39 23.99
N ALA A 22 13.35 -8.89 23.02
CA ALA A 22 14.16 -8.04 22.15
C ALA A 22 13.53 -8.04 20.75
N ILE A 23 13.09 -6.87 20.27
CA ILE A 23 12.68 -6.69 18.88
C ILE A 23 13.79 -5.91 18.20
N GLY A 24 14.48 -6.56 17.27
CA GLY A 24 15.50 -5.94 16.46
C GLY A 24 15.07 -5.83 15.00
N PHE A 25 15.55 -4.79 14.34
CA PHE A 25 15.42 -4.63 12.90
C PHE A 25 16.79 -4.92 12.28
N ARG A 26 16.83 -5.86 11.33
CA ARG A 26 18.00 -6.02 10.46
C ARG A 26 17.84 -5.00 9.35
N ASP A 27 18.59 -3.91 9.43
CA ASP A 27 18.68 -2.94 8.34
C ASP A 27 19.43 -3.62 7.19
N GLY A 28 18.67 -4.09 6.21
CA GLY A 28 19.20 -4.51 4.92
C GLY A 28 19.51 -3.27 4.09
N ALA A 29 20.71 -2.71 4.21
CA ALA A 29 21.23 -1.88 3.13
C ALA A 29 21.21 -2.73 1.83
N ILE A 30 20.71 -2.13 0.75
CA ILE A 30 20.53 -2.74 -0.57
C ILE A 30 21.75 -3.58 -0.97
N VAL A 31 21.57 -4.89 -1.13
CA VAL A 31 22.52 -5.76 -1.84
C VAL A 31 21.81 -6.46 -2.97
N ARG A 32 21.35 -5.70 -3.98
CA ARG A 32 21.25 -6.11 -5.39
C ARG A 32 20.84 -4.95 -6.29
N GLN A 33 21.31 -5.04 -7.53
CA GLN A 33 21.43 -4.01 -8.54
C GLN A 33 20.10 -3.50 -9.13
N PRO A 34 20.08 -2.27 -9.68
CA PRO A 34 18.91 -1.56 -10.20
C PRO A 34 18.49 -2.04 -11.61
N GLN A 35 18.30 -3.35 -11.82
CA GLN A 35 18.02 -3.89 -13.16
C GLN A 35 16.53 -4.10 -13.45
N GLU A 36 15.74 -4.52 -12.46
CA GLU A 36 14.31 -4.74 -12.69
C GLU A 36 13.56 -3.40 -12.65
N ARG A 37 13.32 -2.84 -13.84
CA ARG A 37 12.62 -1.59 -14.02
C ARG A 37 11.15 -1.85 -14.32
N VAL A 38 10.30 -1.23 -13.53
CA VAL A 38 8.86 -1.19 -13.75
C VAL A 38 8.39 0.25 -13.97
N GLN A 39 7.37 0.41 -14.80
CA GLN A 39 6.66 1.68 -14.97
C GLN A 39 5.25 1.55 -14.39
N LEU A 40 4.83 2.57 -13.65
CA LEU A 40 3.50 2.64 -13.06
C LEU A 40 2.68 3.75 -13.72
N GLU A 41 1.42 3.47 -14.01
CA GLU A 41 0.47 4.42 -14.58
C GLU A 41 -0.88 4.30 -13.84
N ILE A 42 -1.53 5.43 -13.56
CA ILE A 42 -2.96 5.42 -13.23
C ILE A 42 -3.73 5.41 -14.56
N VAL A 43 -4.46 4.34 -14.84
CA VAL A 43 -5.24 4.18 -16.07
C VAL A 43 -6.60 4.87 -15.97
N ASP A 44 -7.26 4.74 -14.81
CA ASP A 44 -8.60 5.28 -14.59
C ASP A 44 -8.87 5.54 -13.11
N ILE A 45 -9.67 6.58 -12.82
CA ILE A 45 -10.20 6.88 -11.49
C ILE A 45 -11.70 7.18 -11.63
N LYS A 46 -12.53 6.49 -10.86
CA LYS A 46 -13.98 6.72 -10.84
C LYS A 46 -14.52 6.91 -9.43
N PRO A 47 -15.26 7.99 -9.14
CA PRO A 47 -15.54 9.14 -10.01
C PRO A 47 -14.30 10.05 -10.20
N HIS A 48 -14.25 10.81 -11.31
CA HIS A 48 -13.20 11.82 -11.58
C HIS A 48 -13.42 13.13 -10.80
N ARG A 49 -14.65 13.37 -10.36
CA ARG A 49 -15.05 14.51 -9.54
C ARG A 49 -15.27 14.00 -8.12
N VAL A 50 -14.49 14.51 -7.19
CA VAL A 50 -14.34 13.94 -5.84
C VAL A 50 -14.41 15.03 -4.78
N SER A 51 -14.88 14.66 -3.59
CA SER A 51 -14.85 15.47 -2.37
C SER A 51 -14.34 14.62 -1.21
N ASP A 52 -14.21 15.20 -0.03
CA ASP A 52 -13.88 14.45 1.18
C ASP A 52 -14.94 13.35 1.45
N GLY A 53 -14.47 12.20 1.91
CA GLY A 53 -15.28 10.99 2.11
C GLY A 53 -15.67 10.27 0.80
N THR A 54 -15.33 10.80 -0.37
CA THR A 54 -15.66 10.14 -1.64
C THR A 54 -14.90 8.83 -1.76
N LYS A 55 -15.65 7.74 -1.93
CA LYS A 55 -15.09 6.45 -2.34
C LYS A 55 -14.80 6.48 -3.84
N ILE A 56 -13.55 6.24 -4.20
CA ILE A 56 -13.08 6.11 -5.57
C ILE A 56 -12.69 4.67 -5.87
N THR A 57 -12.83 4.28 -7.12
CA THR A 57 -12.23 3.08 -7.70
C THR A 57 -11.08 3.52 -8.58
N VAL A 58 -9.90 2.97 -8.34
CA VAL A 58 -8.67 3.29 -9.08
C VAL A 58 -8.21 2.05 -9.81
N THR A 59 -7.82 2.22 -11.07
CA THR A 59 -7.14 1.19 -11.85
C THR A 59 -5.73 1.68 -12.15
N VAL A 60 -4.74 0.93 -11.70
CA VAL A 60 -3.33 1.19 -12.01
C VAL A 60 -2.78 0.10 -12.91
N ARG A 61 -1.81 0.46 -13.76
CA ARG A 61 -1.09 -0.45 -14.63
C ARG A 61 0.37 -0.48 -14.25
N LEU A 62 0.89 -1.68 -14.02
CA LEU A 62 2.31 -1.94 -13.86
C LEU A 62 2.83 -2.56 -15.16
N GLN A 63 3.87 -1.97 -15.74
CA GLN A 63 4.54 -2.48 -16.93
C GLN A 63 5.96 -2.91 -16.60
N ASN A 64 6.38 -4.07 -17.09
CA ASN A 64 7.78 -4.46 -17.10
C ASN A 64 8.51 -3.71 -18.24
N VAL A 65 9.43 -2.80 -17.88
CA VAL A 65 10.24 -2.05 -18.85
C VAL A 65 11.71 -2.49 -18.83
N SER A 66 12.01 -3.61 -18.18
CA SER A 66 13.30 -4.28 -18.27
C SER A 66 13.35 -5.20 -19.50
N ASP A 67 14.54 -5.71 -19.80
CA ASP A 67 14.81 -6.67 -20.89
C ASP A 67 14.58 -8.13 -20.48
N GLN A 68 14.29 -8.40 -19.19
CA GLN A 68 14.10 -9.74 -18.64
C GLN A 68 12.67 -9.92 -18.10
N PRO A 69 12.12 -11.15 -18.06
CA PRO A 69 10.90 -11.44 -17.33
C PRO A 69 11.04 -11.11 -15.84
N ILE A 70 9.96 -10.62 -15.24
CA ILE A 70 9.90 -10.35 -13.80
C ILE A 70 8.73 -11.11 -13.17
N LEU A 71 8.92 -11.58 -11.94
CA LEU A 71 7.85 -12.14 -11.12
C LEU A 71 7.36 -11.08 -10.14
N VAL A 72 6.05 -10.85 -10.10
CA VAL A 72 5.42 -9.85 -9.24
C VAL A 72 4.43 -10.54 -8.30
N PRO A 73 4.46 -10.29 -6.98
CA PRO A 73 3.44 -10.80 -6.06
C PRO A 73 2.03 -10.39 -6.49
N TRP A 74 1.11 -11.35 -6.56
CA TRP A 74 -0.22 -11.13 -7.15
C TRP A 74 -1.37 -11.82 -6.39
N ALA A 75 -1.10 -12.53 -5.30
CA ALA A 75 -2.16 -13.09 -4.47
C ALA A 75 -2.71 -12.05 -3.50
N THR A 76 -3.99 -12.16 -3.16
CA THR A 76 -4.60 -11.36 -2.09
C THR A 76 -4.16 -11.91 -0.73
N PRO A 77 -3.67 -11.06 0.18
CA PRO A 77 -3.34 -11.48 1.55
C PRO A 77 -4.57 -12.06 2.30
N PRO A 78 -4.36 -12.94 3.30
CA PRO A 78 -3.07 -13.40 3.81
C PRO A 78 -2.46 -14.51 2.93
N VAL A 79 -1.13 -14.53 2.86
CA VAL A 79 -0.36 -15.67 2.36
C VAL A 79 0.38 -16.30 3.53
N GLU A 80 0.56 -17.63 3.49
CA GLU A 80 1.35 -18.31 4.50
C GLU A 80 2.84 -18.00 4.26
N PRO A 81 3.57 -17.48 5.25
CA PRO A 81 5.01 -17.23 5.09
C PRO A 81 5.78 -18.51 4.79
N GLU A 82 6.79 -18.41 3.93
CA GLU A 82 7.75 -19.48 3.71
C GLU A 82 8.60 -19.66 4.96
N ASN A 83 8.66 -20.88 5.49
CA ASN A 83 9.51 -21.21 6.62
C ASN A 83 10.77 -21.93 6.13
N ASP A 84 11.94 -21.31 6.32
CA ASP A 84 13.22 -21.96 6.08
C ASP A 84 13.44 -23.06 7.13
N PRO A 85 13.49 -24.35 6.75
CA PRO A 85 13.63 -25.44 7.71
C PRO A 85 14.98 -25.46 8.45
N LYS A 86 16.01 -24.76 7.93
CA LYS A 86 17.34 -24.70 8.55
C LYS A 86 17.45 -23.61 9.60
N THR A 87 16.85 -22.45 9.33
CA THR A 87 16.99 -21.25 10.16
C THR A 87 15.73 -20.93 10.97
N GLY A 88 14.58 -21.51 10.60
CA GLY A 88 13.27 -21.14 11.14
C GLY A 88 12.80 -19.75 10.68
N THR A 89 13.50 -19.14 9.72
CA THR A 89 13.16 -17.82 9.18
C THR A 89 11.86 -17.91 8.40
N LYS A 90 10.90 -17.07 8.77
CA LYS A 90 9.67 -16.86 8.01
C LYS A 90 9.88 -15.74 7.00
N SER A 91 9.50 -15.95 5.74
CA SER A 91 9.65 -14.94 4.69
C SER A 91 8.42 -14.82 3.80
N TRP A 92 8.11 -13.61 3.37
CA TRP A 92 7.00 -13.33 2.46
C TRP A 92 7.26 -12.02 1.72
N GLU A 93 6.76 -11.94 0.51
CA GLU A 93 6.84 -10.75 -0.33
C GLU A 93 5.53 -9.97 -0.23
N ASN A 94 5.63 -8.64 -0.22
CA ASN A 94 4.50 -7.74 -0.21
C ASN A 94 4.67 -6.67 -1.27
N VAL A 95 3.57 -6.36 -1.91
CA VAL A 95 3.37 -5.16 -2.71
C VAL A 95 2.34 -4.31 -1.98
N SER A 96 2.65 -3.02 -1.81
CA SER A 96 1.68 -2.02 -1.40
C SER A 96 1.56 -0.95 -2.48
N ILE A 97 0.32 -0.72 -2.91
CA ILE A 97 -0.03 0.37 -3.82
C ILE A 97 -0.72 1.45 -3.01
N ARG A 98 -0.13 2.65 -2.94
CA ARG A 98 -0.74 3.78 -2.22
C ARG A 98 -0.95 4.96 -3.13
N LEU A 99 -1.92 5.78 -2.75
CA LEU A 99 -2.28 6.99 -3.46
C LEU A 99 -1.89 8.21 -2.63
N THR A 100 -1.35 9.22 -3.30
CA THR A 100 -1.18 10.55 -2.74
C THR A 100 -2.02 11.55 -3.52
N PHE A 101 -2.51 12.55 -2.79
CA PHE A 101 -3.35 13.61 -3.33
C PHE A 101 -2.69 14.96 -3.09
N GLY A 102 -2.68 15.81 -4.11
CA GLY A 102 -2.06 17.13 -4.03
C GLY A 102 -2.52 18.09 -5.11
N THR A 103 -2.03 19.33 -5.03
CA THR A 103 -2.22 20.36 -6.06
C THR A 103 -0.93 20.50 -6.87
N HIS A 104 -1.02 21.04 -8.08
CA HIS A 104 0.14 21.23 -8.96
C HIS A 104 1.23 22.15 -8.34
N GLU A 105 0.87 22.97 -7.36
CA GLU A 105 1.74 24.00 -6.78
C GLU A 105 2.51 23.53 -5.52
N ASP A 106 2.04 22.49 -4.84
CA ASP A 106 2.62 22.05 -3.57
C ASP A 106 2.88 20.53 -3.57
N ARG A 107 4.14 20.15 -3.34
CA ARG A 107 4.56 18.75 -3.11
C ARG A 107 4.06 18.17 -1.78
N SER A 108 3.09 18.83 -1.12
CA SER A 108 2.51 18.36 0.13
C SER A 108 1.59 17.19 -0.16
N ASN A 109 2.04 15.99 0.19
CA ASN A 109 1.31 14.75 -0.01
C ASN A 109 0.23 14.63 1.06
N THR A 110 -1.02 14.85 0.72
CA THR A 110 -2.12 14.39 1.57
C THR A 110 -2.15 12.87 1.51
N TYR A 111 -2.08 12.22 2.68
CA TYR A 111 -2.28 10.78 2.79
C TYR A 111 -3.75 10.46 2.51
N LEU A 112 -3.99 9.67 1.46
CA LEU A 112 -5.29 9.06 1.22
C LEU A 112 -5.38 7.73 1.94
N LYS A 113 -6.59 7.35 2.35
CA LYS A 113 -6.84 6.02 2.90
C LYS A 113 -7.36 5.12 1.79
N GLY A 114 -6.45 4.33 1.24
CA GLY A 114 -6.76 3.33 0.23
C GLY A 114 -5.48 2.73 -0.27
N GLU A 115 -5.28 1.46 0.09
CA GLU A 115 -4.16 0.66 -0.37
C GLU A 115 -4.68 -0.60 -1.05
N ALA A 116 -3.96 -1.04 -2.08
CA ALA A 116 -4.06 -2.39 -2.55
C ALA A 116 -2.80 -3.12 -2.09
N ASP A 117 -3.02 -4.22 -1.37
CA ASP A 117 -1.93 -5.09 -0.96
C ASP A 117 -2.02 -6.41 -1.72
N LEU A 118 -0.87 -6.81 -2.27
CA LEU A 118 -0.66 -8.12 -2.86
C LEU A 118 0.49 -8.78 -2.12
N ALA A 119 0.46 -10.10 -2.04
CA ALA A 119 1.51 -10.85 -1.38
C ALA A 119 1.83 -12.15 -2.10
N ALA A 120 3.00 -12.69 -1.80
CA ALA A 120 3.39 -14.01 -2.24
C ALA A 120 4.39 -14.63 -1.27
N THR A 121 4.41 -15.94 -1.24
CA THR A 121 5.47 -16.76 -0.67
C THR A 121 6.58 -16.89 -1.72
N PRO A 122 7.87 -16.59 -1.43
CA PRO A 122 8.92 -16.49 -2.45
C PRO A 122 9.05 -17.74 -3.36
N SER A 123 8.94 -18.94 -2.79
CA SER A 123 8.99 -20.19 -3.57
C SER A 123 7.68 -20.56 -4.28
N ASN A 124 6.55 -19.90 -4.01
CA ASN A 124 5.26 -20.23 -4.59
C ASN A 124 4.97 -19.42 -5.86
N ARG A 125 5.40 -19.93 -7.02
CA ARG A 125 5.16 -19.27 -8.32
C ARG A 125 3.68 -19.06 -8.66
N ALA A 126 2.75 -19.85 -8.12
CA ALA A 126 1.32 -19.68 -8.40
C ALA A 126 0.72 -18.41 -7.75
N GLN A 127 1.42 -17.82 -6.77
CA GLN A 127 1.04 -16.54 -6.15
C GLN A 127 1.69 -15.33 -6.83
N HIS A 128 2.44 -15.57 -7.91
CA HIS A 128 3.07 -14.53 -8.70
C HIS A 128 2.40 -14.41 -10.07
N THR A 129 2.45 -13.20 -10.61
CA THR A 129 2.26 -12.94 -12.03
C THR A 129 3.63 -12.76 -12.67
N GLU A 130 3.90 -13.49 -13.76
CA GLU A 130 5.08 -13.26 -14.59
C GLU A 130 4.76 -12.21 -15.65
N LEU A 131 5.54 -11.14 -15.69
CA LEU A 131 5.47 -10.11 -16.73
C LEU A 131 6.70 -10.22 -17.62
N LEU A 132 6.51 -10.59 -18.89
CA LEU A 132 7.58 -10.53 -19.89
C LEU A 132 7.94 -9.07 -20.20
N SER A 133 9.09 -8.86 -20.85
CA SER A 133 9.51 -7.52 -21.28
C SER A 133 8.41 -6.83 -22.11
N GLY A 134 8.04 -5.61 -21.71
CA GLY A 134 6.99 -4.80 -22.32
C GLY A 134 5.56 -5.18 -21.91
N GLN A 135 5.33 -6.32 -21.24
CA GLN A 135 4.00 -6.70 -20.76
C GLN A 135 3.56 -5.88 -19.55
N SER A 136 2.25 -5.77 -19.42
CA SER A 136 1.61 -5.01 -18.35
C SER A 136 0.53 -5.83 -17.66
N ALA A 137 0.31 -5.55 -16.37
CA ALA A 137 -0.84 -6.03 -15.62
C ALA A 137 -1.52 -4.86 -14.89
N GLU A 138 -2.83 -4.99 -14.66
CA GLU A 138 -3.63 -3.96 -14.05
C GLU A 138 -4.17 -4.41 -12.68
N VAL A 139 -4.13 -3.50 -11.71
CA VAL A 139 -4.71 -3.70 -10.38
C VAL A 139 -5.82 -2.68 -10.19
N LYS A 140 -7.00 -3.17 -9.80
CA LYS A 140 -8.17 -2.34 -9.53
C LYS A 140 -8.54 -2.41 -8.05
N PHE A 141 -8.61 -1.26 -7.38
CA PHE A 141 -8.90 -1.18 -5.95
C PHE A 141 -9.77 0.02 -5.59
N SER A 142 -10.32 0.01 -4.38
CA SER A 142 -11.09 1.13 -3.84
C SER A 142 -10.26 1.94 -2.86
N ALA A 143 -10.40 3.26 -2.91
CA ALA A 143 -9.81 4.19 -1.94
C ALA A 143 -10.86 5.19 -1.47
N ILE A 144 -10.62 5.85 -0.34
CA ILE A 144 -11.44 6.93 0.19
C ILE A 144 -10.55 8.16 0.37
N ILE A 145 -11.07 9.30 -0.07
CA ILE A 145 -10.41 10.58 0.16
C ILE A 145 -10.71 11.05 1.59
N GLU A 146 -9.77 10.81 2.50
CA GLU A 146 -9.85 11.33 3.86
C GLU A 146 -9.00 12.60 3.98
N CYS A 147 -9.62 13.75 3.70
CA CYS A 147 -8.99 15.04 3.90
C CYS A 147 -9.67 15.82 5.03
N TYR A 148 -9.36 15.48 6.28
CA TYR A 148 -9.90 16.23 7.41
C TYR A 148 -9.15 17.55 7.54
N SER A 149 -9.75 18.64 7.05
CA SER A 149 -9.15 20.00 7.10
C SER A 149 -8.75 20.47 8.51
N SER A 150 -9.25 19.81 9.56
CA SER A 150 -8.88 20.05 10.96
C SER A 150 -7.65 19.26 11.44
N GLN A 151 -7.20 18.23 10.71
CA GLN A 151 -6.16 17.29 11.17
C GLN A 151 -4.86 17.33 10.34
N SER A 152 -4.90 17.83 9.11
CA SER A 152 -3.69 17.97 8.28
C SER A 152 -3.61 19.34 7.63
N TRP A 153 -2.47 20.00 7.80
CA TRP A 153 -2.21 21.32 7.20
C TRP A 153 -2.16 21.22 5.67
N GLU A 154 -1.82 20.05 5.14
CA GLU A 154 -1.83 19.70 3.72
C GLU A 154 -3.26 19.78 3.14
N CYS A 155 -4.28 19.34 3.89
CA CYS A 155 -5.68 19.46 3.48
C CYS A 155 -6.19 20.91 3.48
N GLN A 156 -5.58 21.79 4.27
CA GLN A 156 -5.97 23.21 4.29
C GLN A 156 -5.51 23.95 3.03
N LYS A 157 -4.45 23.45 2.38
CA LYS A 157 -3.87 24.04 1.15
C LYS A 157 -4.59 23.64 -0.13
N LEU A 158 -5.53 22.71 -0.05
CA LEU A 158 -6.33 22.32 -1.21
C LEU A 158 -7.26 23.47 -1.64
N PRO A 159 -7.39 23.74 -2.94
CA PRO A 159 -8.31 24.75 -3.45
C PRO A 159 -9.75 24.41 -3.02
N THR A 160 -10.56 25.44 -2.79
CA THR A 160 -11.98 25.30 -2.47
C THR A 160 -12.75 24.53 -3.55
N THR A 161 -12.35 24.68 -4.81
CA THR A 161 -12.72 23.81 -5.93
C THR A 161 -11.66 23.98 -6.99
N GLY A 162 -11.20 22.90 -7.61
CA GLY A 162 -10.22 23.04 -8.69
C GLY A 162 -9.61 21.74 -9.19
N HIS A 163 -8.64 21.92 -10.08
CA HIS A 163 -7.80 20.86 -10.57
C HIS A 163 -6.89 20.37 -9.44
N ALA A 164 -6.98 19.08 -9.15
CA ALA A 164 -6.10 18.36 -8.25
C ALA A 164 -5.45 17.21 -9.01
N GLN A 165 -4.46 16.59 -8.38
CA GLN A 165 -3.72 15.48 -8.96
C GLN A 165 -3.65 14.32 -8.00
N MET A 166 -3.79 13.12 -8.57
CA MET A 166 -3.60 11.85 -7.89
C MET A 166 -2.30 11.23 -8.37
N THR A 167 -1.48 10.71 -7.46
CA THR A 167 -0.29 9.95 -7.81
C THR A 167 -0.35 8.58 -7.14
N ALA A 168 -0.14 7.52 -7.92
CA ALA A 168 0.03 6.17 -7.41
C ALA A 168 1.51 5.88 -7.18
N HIS A 169 1.76 5.10 -6.15
CA HIS A 169 3.08 4.63 -5.77
C HIS A 169 3.03 3.12 -5.52
N TRP A 170 4.03 2.43 -6.03
CA TRP A 170 4.23 0.99 -5.90
C TRP A 170 5.45 0.74 -5.04
N TRP A 171 5.30 -0.01 -3.95
CA TRP A 171 6.41 -0.51 -3.15
C TRP A 171 6.34 -2.02 -3.05
N GLU A 172 7.46 -2.65 -3.39
CA GLU A 172 7.62 -4.08 -3.23
C GLU A 172 8.76 -4.40 -2.28
N SER A 173 8.52 -5.32 -1.36
CA SER A 173 9.52 -5.74 -0.38
C SER A 173 9.44 -7.22 -0.07
N LEU A 174 10.59 -7.83 0.16
CA LEU A 174 10.71 -9.09 0.86
C LEU A 174 10.80 -8.80 2.36
N THR A 175 9.89 -9.38 3.13
CA THR A 175 9.93 -9.31 4.59
C THR A 175 10.40 -10.64 5.15
N THR A 176 11.30 -10.58 6.13
CA THR A 176 11.73 -11.75 6.90
C THR A 176 11.44 -11.56 8.38
N ARG A 177 11.15 -12.65 9.07
CA ARG A 177 10.95 -12.71 10.50
C ARG A 177 11.65 -13.95 11.05
N GLU A 178 12.63 -13.71 11.90
CA GLU A 178 13.36 -14.74 12.65
C GLU A 178 12.90 -14.69 14.10
N GLU A 179 12.66 -15.84 14.70
CA GLU A 179 12.27 -15.98 16.10
C GLU A 179 13.29 -16.89 16.79
N GLU A 180 14.06 -16.33 17.74
CA GLU A 180 15.07 -17.05 18.50
C GLU A 180 14.85 -16.78 20.01
N GLY A 181 14.25 -17.74 20.71
CA GLY A 181 13.86 -17.57 22.10
C GLY A 181 12.91 -16.38 22.28
N CYS A 182 13.32 -15.38 23.07
CA CYS A 182 12.57 -14.14 23.29
C CYS A 182 12.98 -12.99 22.35
N SER A 183 13.78 -13.28 21.32
CA SER A 183 14.23 -12.30 20.33
C SER A 183 13.47 -12.47 19.01
N ILE A 184 12.95 -11.37 18.48
CA ILE A 184 12.35 -11.30 17.15
C ILE A 184 13.19 -10.36 16.30
N TRP A 185 13.72 -10.88 15.19
CA TRP A 185 14.41 -10.07 14.20
C TRP A 185 13.55 -9.92 12.95
N LYS A 186 13.32 -8.68 12.54
CA LYS A 186 12.57 -8.35 11.32
C LYS A 186 13.51 -7.78 10.27
N GLY A 187 13.45 -8.30 9.06
CA GLY A 187 14.08 -7.71 7.87
C GLY A 187 13.03 -7.18 6.91
N ASN A 188 13.27 -6.02 6.32
CA ASN A 188 12.50 -5.53 5.18
C ASN A 188 13.49 -5.13 4.08
N TYR A 189 13.43 -5.84 2.96
CA TYR A 189 14.33 -5.68 1.84
C TYR A 189 13.54 -5.17 0.65
N GLN A 190 13.74 -3.91 0.29
CA GLN A 190 13.04 -3.31 -0.83
C GLN A 190 13.51 -3.94 -2.15
N SER A 191 12.56 -4.47 -2.91
CA SER A 191 12.78 -5.11 -4.21
C SER A 191 12.65 -4.07 -5.33
N ARG A 192 11.46 -3.45 -5.45
CA ARG A 192 11.12 -2.52 -6.54
C ARG A 192 10.27 -1.35 -6.04
N MET A 193 10.45 -0.21 -6.69
CA MET A 193 9.63 0.99 -6.48
C MET A 193 9.29 1.65 -7.81
N ALA A 194 8.06 2.13 -7.94
CA ALA A 194 7.66 3.01 -9.04
C ALA A 194 6.66 4.05 -8.57
N THR A 195 6.68 5.20 -9.23
CA THR A 195 5.71 6.28 -9.01
C THR A 195 5.14 6.66 -10.36
N SER A 196 3.82 6.76 -10.44
CA SER A 196 3.12 7.18 -11.66
C SER A 196 3.29 8.68 -11.93
N ALA A 197 3.06 9.08 -13.17
CA ALA A 197 2.84 10.49 -13.46
C ALA A 197 1.54 10.98 -12.79
N PRO A 198 1.43 12.26 -12.43
CA PRO A 198 0.22 12.80 -11.82
C PRO A 198 -1.01 12.64 -12.74
N PHE A 199 -2.08 12.06 -12.20
CA PHE A 199 -3.36 11.89 -12.88
C PHE A 199 -4.33 13.01 -12.49
N PRO A 200 -4.87 13.79 -13.45
CA PRO A 200 -5.72 14.92 -13.15
C PRO A 200 -7.11 14.48 -12.65
N ILE A 201 -7.58 15.12 -11.58
CA ILE A 201 -8.93 14.95 -11.05
C ILE A 201 -9.52 16.31 -10.65
N THR A 202 -10.84 16.36 -10.47
CA THR A 202 -11.52 17.56 -9.98
C THR A 202 -11.90 17.37 -8.52
N TYR A 203 -11.35 18.20 -7.65
CA TYR A 203 -11.70 18.19 -6.23
C TYR A 203 -12.70 19.30 -5.91
N ILE A 204 -13.71 18.96 -5.12
CA ILE A 204 -14.69 19.88 -4.55
C ILE A 204 -14.55 19.82 -3.04
N LYS A 205 -14.17 20.94 -2.42
CA LYS A 205 -14.22 21.05 -0.97
C LYS A 205 -15.68 21.16 -0.55
N THR A 206 -16.17 20.17 0.19
CA THR A 206 -17.49 20.26 0.84
C THR A 206 -17.39 21.29 1.96
N SER A 207 -18.07 22.42 1.82
CA SER A 207 -18.22 23.38 2.91
C SER A 207 -19.05 22.77 4.03
N ALA A 208 -18.60 22.93 5.29
CA ALA A 208 -19.28 22.45 6.50
C ALA A 208 -20.73 22.98 6.71
N SER A 209 -21.29 23.75 5.76
CA SER A 209 -22.65 24.28 5.82
C SER A 209 -23.74 23.32 5.34
N ASP A 210 -23.39 22.24 4.62
CA ASP A 210 -24.40 21.30 4.13
C ASP A 210 -24.83 20.26 5.17
N ASP A 211 -24.06 20.06 6.25
CA ASP A 211 -24.47 19.22 7.39
C ASP A 211 -25.50 19.89 8.31
N GLN A 212 -25.71 21.22 8.22
CA GLN A 212 -26.68 21.93 9.06
C GLN A 212 -28.07 22.11 8.42
N LYS A 213 -28.24 21.86 7.12
CA LYS A 213 -29.56 22.05 6.47
C LYS A 213 -30.51 20.86 6.60
N THR A 214 -30.01 19.68 6.98
CA THR A 214 -30.84 18.48 7.17
C THR A 214 -31.46 18.35 8.56
N ASN A 215 -31.07 19.21 9.52
CA ASN A 215 -31.55 19.16 10.91
C ASN A 215 -32.44 20.34 11.35
N GLN A 216 -32.91 21.18 10.43
CA GLN A 216 -33.86 22.28 10.75
C GLN A 216 -35.21 22.17 10.00
N SER A 217 -35.66 20.95 9.72
CA SER A 217 -37.05 20.73 9.29
C SER A 217 -37.65 19.54 10.01
N LYS A 218 -37.95 19.77 11.30
CA LYS A 218 -39.04 19.10 12.02
C LYS A 218 -39.53 20.00 13.15
#